data_AF-A0A3C2ASG1-F1
#
_entry.id   AF-A0A3C2ASG1-F1
#
_cell.length_a   1.000
_cell.length_b   1.000
_cell.length_c   1.000
_cell.angle_alpha   90.00
_cell.angle_beta   90.00
_cell.angle_gamma   90.00
#
_symmetry.space_group_name_H-M   'P 1'
#
loop_
_entity.id
_entity.type
_entity.pdbx_description
1 polymer ?
#
loop_
_entity_poly.entity_id
_entity_poly.type
_entity_poly.pdbx_seq_one_letter_code
_entity_poly.pdbx_strand_id
1 'polypeptide(L)' 'GKVSYDLTIAIAPTKSMDRIEAFVEKSVEIGISRIIPIICERSERRTLKTERLGKIALSATKQSL' A
#
# COMPACT_ATOMS: atom_id res chain seq x y z
N GLY A 1 16.05 8.27 -2.79
CA GLY A 1 16.51 8.02 -4.16
C GLY A 1 15.42 8.39 -5.15
N LYS A 2 15.76 8.92 -6.31
CA LYS A 2 14.78 9.19 -7.38
C LYS A 2 14.71 7.95 -8.28
N VAL A 3 13.60 7.23 -8.24
CA VAL A 3 13.31 6.16 -9.20
C VAL A 3 12.95 6.82 -10.53
N SER A 4 13.45 6.32 -11.66
CA SER A 4 13.28 6.94 -12.99
C SER A 4 11.85 6.80 -13.57
N TYR A 5 10.92 6.27 -12.78
CA TYR A 5 9.55 5.99 -13.16
C TYR A 5 8.60 6.37 -12.02
N ASP A 6 7.36 6.68 -12.38
CA ASP A 6 6.26 6.89 -11.42
C ASP A 6 5.31 5.70 -11.53
N LEU A 7 5.35 4.80 -10.54
CA LEU A 7 4.48 3.64 -10.47
C LEU A 7 3.33 3.91 -9.50
N THR A 8 2.11 3.87 -10.03
CA THR A 8 0.88 3.93 -9.27
C THR A 8 0.15 2.59 -9.36
N ILE A 9 -0.21 2.01 -8.22
CA ILE A 9 -1.05 0.81 -8.16
C ILE A 9 -2.42 1.14 -7.58
N ALA A 10 -3.47 0.81 -8.31
CA ALA A 10 -4.83 0.78 -7.80
C ALA A 10 -5.18 -0.64 -7.34
N ILE A 11 -5.59 -0.81 -6.09
CA ILE A 11 -5.88 -2.13 -5.51
C ILE A 11 -7.18 -2.13 -4.71
N ALA A 12 -7.99 -3.17 -4.89
CA ALA A 12 -9.18 -3.36 -4.07
C ALA A 12 -8.80 -3.91 -2.69
N PRO A 13 -9.36 -3.37 -1.58
CA PRO A 13 -9.13 -3.92 -0.25
C PRO A 13 -9.63 -5.36 -0.18
N THR A 14 -8.80 -6.23 0.38
CA THR A 14 -9.16 -7.63 0.61
C THR A 14 -9.81 -7.81 1.99
N LYS A 15 -10.35 -9.00 2.23
CA LYS A 15 -10.94 -9.38 3.53
C LYS A 15 -9.94 -9.26 4.69
N SER A 16 -8.69 -9.65 4.46
CA SER A 16 -7.61 -9.66 5.45
C SER A 16 -6.81 -8.37 5.37
N MET A 17 -6.73 -7.65 6.50
CA MET A 17 -5.92 -6.44 6.60
C MET A 17 -4.43 -6.77 6.48
N ASP A 18 -3.99 -7.89 7.05
CA ASP A 18 -2.58 -8.33 7.04
C ASP A 18 -2.02 -8.45 5.62
N ARG A 19 -2.85 -8.86 4.64
CA ARG A 19 -2.44 -8.92 3.23
C ARG A 19 -2.20 -7.54 2.64
N ILE A 20 -3.03 -6.55 2.99
CA ILE A 20 -2.85 -5.16 2.53
C ILE A 20 -1.63 -4.54 3.19
N GLU A 21 -1.39 -4.85 4.46
CA GLU A 21 -0.21 -4.40 5.21
C GLU A 21 1.08 -4.91 4.59
N ALA A 22 1.18 -6.23 4.35
CA ALA A 22 2.31 -6.83 3.67
C ALA A 22 2.49 -6.27 2.25
N PHE A 23 1.39 -6.02 1.52
CA PHE A 23 1.44 -5.40 0.21
C PHE A 23 2.05 -3.99 0.26
N VAL A 24 1.64 -3.16 1.23
CA VAL A 24 2.16 -1.79 1.39
C VAL A 24 3.66 -1.82 1.73
N GLU A 25 4.09 -2.70 2.62
CA GLU A 25 5.50 -2.87 2.97
C GLU A 25 6.35 -3.23 1.74
N LYS A 26 5.94 -4.26 0.98
CA LYS A 26 6.65 -4.68 -0.24
C LYS A 26 6.59 -3.65 -1.36
N SER A 27 5.50 -2.90 -1.47
CA SER A 27 5.39 -1.81 -2.44
C SER A 27 6.44 -0.72 -2.20
N VAL A 28 6.72 -0.42 -0.93
CA VAL A 28 7.77 0.55 -0.57
C VAL A 28 9.17 0.01 -0.89
N GLU A 29 9.45 -1.26 -0.58
CA GLU A 29 10.74 -1.91 -0.92
C GLU A 29 11.02 -1.89 -2.44
N ILE A 30 9.99 -2.06 -3.27
CA ILE A 30 10.09 -2.08 -4.73
C ILE A 30 10.22 -0.67 -5.33
N GLY A 31 9.86 0.38 -4.59
CA GLY A 31 9.92 1.77 -5.06
C GLY A 31 8.62 2.27 -5.72
N ILE A 32 7.47 1.75 -5.31
CA ILE A 32 6.16 2.24 -5.77
C ILE A 32 5.90 3.64 -5.22
N SER A 33 5.48 4.55 -6.10
CA SER A 33 5.29 5.96 -5.77
C SER A 33 3.92 6.25 -5.16
N ARG A 34 2.88 5.49 -5.56
CA ARG A 34 1.51 5.69 -5.05
C ARG A 34 0.70 4.39 -5.01
N ILE A 35 -0.06 4.23 -3.94
CA ILE A 35 -1.06 3.15 -3.79
C ILE A 35 -2.43 3.82 -3.64
N ILE A 36 -3.38 3.45 -4.51
CA ILE A 36 -4.75 3.97 -4.53
C ILE A 36 -5.70 2.82 -4.17
N PRO A 37 -6.23 2.77 -2.94
CA PRO A 37 -7.25 1.80 -2.61
C PRO A 37 -8.55 2.15 -3.34
N ILE A 38 -9.08 1.19 -4.11
CA ILE A 38 -10.34 1.37 -4.86
C ILE A 38 -11.44 0.49 -4.29
N ILE A 39 -12.65 1.02 -4.17
CA ILE A 39 -13.82 0.22 -3.76
C ILE A 39 -14.48 -0.32 -5.02
N CYS A 40 -14.51 -1.64 -5.14
CA CYS A 40 -15.15 -2.36 -6.24
C CYS A 40 -16.47 -2.98 -5.78
N GLU A 41 -17.30 -3.42 -6.73
CA GLU A 41 -18.59 -4.06 -6.47
C GLU A 41 -18.48 -5.26 -5.50
N ARG A 42 -17.42 -6.07 -5.67
CA ARG A 42 -17.11 -7.25 -4.83
C ARG A 42 -16.10 -6.96 -3.72
N SER A 43 -15.83 -5.71 -3.37
CA SER A 43 -14.97 -5.38 -2.23
C SER A 43 -15.66 -5.76 -0.93
N GLU A 44 -15.16 -6.82 -0.29
CA GLU A 44 -15.68 -7.31 1.00
C GLU A 44 -15.54 -6.26 2.11
N ARG A 45 -14.52 -5.40 2.04
CA ARG A 45 -14.23 -4.39 3.06
C ARG A 45 -14.24 -2.99 2.47
N ARG A 46 -15.18 -2.15 2.91
CA ARG A 46 -15.33 -0.76 2.41
C ARG A 46 -14.58 0.28 3.24
N THR A 47 -14.05 -0.11 4.40
CA THR A 47 -13.32 0.79 5.32
C THR A 47 -11.87 0.32 5.49
N LEU A 48 -10.93 1.17 5.08
CA LEU A 48 -9.49 0.99 5.25
C LEU A 48 -8.98 1.88 6.38
N LYS A 49 -8.09 1.33 7.21
CA LYS A 49 -7.37 2.10 8.25
C LYS A 49 -6.12 2.73 7.63
N THR A 50 -6.31 3.76 6.80
CA THR A 50 -5.24 4.42 6.03
C THR A 50 -4.11 4.94 6.93
N GLU A 51 -4.41 5.40 8.14
CA GLU A 51 -3.39 5.85 9.11
C GLU A 51 -2.41 4.73 9.50
N ARG A 52 -2.91 3.50 9.68
CA ARG A 52 -2.07 2.33 10.00
C ARG A 52 -1.17 1.97 8.82
N LEU A 53 -1.72 1.99 7.60
CA LEU A 53 -0.94 1.75 6.38
C LEU A 53 0.15 2.80 6.17
N GLY A 54 -0.13 4.07 6.49
CA GLY A 54 0.87 5.13 6.46
C GLY A 54 2.03 4.89 7.44
N LYS A 55 1.75 4.41 8.65
CA LYS A 55 2.78 4.04 9.64
C LYS A 55 3.67 2.89 9.14
N ILE A 56 3.08 1.88 8.50
CA ILE A 56 3.80 0.75 7.91
C ILE A 56 4.68 1.23 6.74
N ALA A 57 4.14 2.02 5.82
CA ALA A 57 4.90 2.59 4.71
C ALA A 57 6.10 3.42 5.20
N LEU A 58 5.91 4.24 6.24
CA LEU A 58 6.98 5.02 6.86
C LEU A 58 8.05 4.11 7.49
N SER A 59 7.65 3.04 8.17
CA SER A 59 8.57 2.05 8.74
C SER A 59 9.40 1.36 7.65
N ALA A 60 8.74 0.86 6.61
CA ALA A 60 9.39 0.20 5.47
C ALA A 60 10.37 1.15 4.75
N THR A 61 10.00 2.43 4.62
CA THR A 61 10.87 3.46 4.01
C THR A 61 12.15 3.65 4.83
N LYS A 62 12.05 3.66 6.16
CA LYS A 62 13.21 3.79 7.06
C LYS A 62 14.11 2.55 7.07
N GLN A 63 13.52 1.37 6.91
CA GLN A 63 14.27 0.10 6.84
C GLN A 63 14.96 -0.11 5.49
N SER A 64 14.41 0.47 4.43
CA SER A 64 14.95 0.41 3.07
C SER A 64 15.99 1.50 2.79
N LEU A 65 16.28 2.37 3.78
CA LEU A 65 17.30 3.41 3.73
C LEU A 65 18.64 2.87 4.23
#